data_AF-A0A1I6BSU8-F1
#
_entry.id   AF-A0A1I6BSU8-F1
#
_cell.length_a   1.000
_cell.length_b   1.000
_cell.length_c   1.000
_cell.angle_alpha   90.00
_cell.angle_beta   90.00
_cell.angle_gamma   90.00
#
_symmetry.space_group_name_H-M   'P 1'
#
loop_
_entity.id
_entity.type
_entity.pdbx_description
1 polymer ?
#
loop_
_entity_poly.entity_id
_entity_poly.type
_entity_poly.pdbx_seq_one_letter_code
_entity_poly.pdbx_strand_id
1 'polypeptide(L)'
;MNIDWLVQHRTSIKTFLREPQFFANPLQEVLGIEFPITTIEECENAFMKVQKFVRTKKHEVPIREAIMCCFALSALHYFVIQEQYKFEIQSRVIGIGKINMPFIISKDIRHKQKSSAISATHNAMLSHSKRDSFIKFYWYMTDIPPVEQDFTR
;
A
#
# COMPACT_ATOMS: atom_id res chain seq x y z
N MET A 1 -19.02 12.28 8.17
CA MET A 1 -18.20 11.84 7.02
C MET A 1 -16.90 11.32 7.59
N ASN A 2 -16.56 10.04 7.44
CA ASN A 2 -15.31 9.50 7.98
C ASN A 2 -14.16 9.97 7.06
N ILE A 3 -13.25 10.79 7.58
CA ILE A 3 -12.10 11.29 6.80
C ILE A 3 -11.08 10.15 6.75
N ASP A 4 -10.66 9.75 5.54
CA ASP A 4 -9.64 8.73 5.32
C ASP A 4 -8.37 9.03 6.12
N TRP A 5 -7.79 8.02 6.77
CA TRP A 5 -6.64 8.18 7.67
C TRP A 5 -5.46 8.89 7.01
N LEU A 6 -5.18 8.62 5.73
CA LEU A 6 -4.10 9.32 5.03
C LEU A 6 -4.44 10.80 4.81
N VAL A 7 -5.70 11.10 4.49
CA VAL A 7 -6.19 12.49 4.35
C VAL A 7 -6.09 13.26 5.65
N GLN A 8 -6.32 12.63 6.80
CA GLN A 8 -6.16 13.27 8.12
C GLN A 8 -4.73 13.76 8.36
N HIS A 9 -3.73 13.10 7.76
CA HIS A 9 -2.32 13.40 7.97
C HIS A 9 -1.69 14.22 6.81
N ARG A 10 -2.48 14.73 5.86
CA ARG A 10 -2.00 15.42 4.64
C ARG A 10 -1.01 16.57 4.87
N THR A 11 -1.13 17.30 5.98
CA THR A 11 -0.33 18.49 6.27
C THR A 11 1.07 18.16 6.79
N SER A 12 1.23 17.01 7.45
CA SER A 12 2.53 16.53 7.94
C SER A 12 3.20 15.52 6.99
N ILE A 13 2.52 15.18 5.89
CA ILE A 13 2.81 14.01 5.03
C ILE A 13 4.18 14.03 4.35
N LYS A 14 4.68 15.21 3.97
CA LYS A 14 6.00 15.34 3.31
C LYS A 14 7.15 14.95 4.23
N THR A 15 6.98 15.16 5.53
CA THR A 15 8.03 14.89 6.51
C THR A 15 7.93 13.44 6.97
N PHE A 16 6.74 12.98 7.39
CA PHE A 16 6.64 11.66 8.02
C PHE A 16 6.62 10.49 7.04
N LEU A 17 6.18 10.64 5.77
CA LEU A 17 6.21 9.50 4.84
C LEU A 17 7.62 9.12 4.42
N ARG A 18 8.57 10.05 4.50
CA ARG A 18 10.01 9.78 4.30
C ARG A 18 10.64 9.02 5.46
N GLU A 19 9.90 8.89 6.56
CA GLU A 19 10.35 8.30 7.80
C GLU A 19 9.62 6.96 8.02
N PRO A 20 10.25 5.81 7.71
CA PRO A 20 9.54 4.52 7.70
C PRO A 20 8.90 4.15 9.03
N GLN A 21 9.43 4.68 10.13
CA GLN A 21 8.92 4.43 11.48
C GLN A 21 7.49 4.96 11.66
N PHE A 22 7.05 5.99 10.91
CA PHE A 22 5.67 6.49 11.01
C PHE A 22 4.61 5.45 10.61
N PHE A 23 4.82 4.73 9.50
CA PHE A 23 3.90 3.68 9.07
C PHE A 23 4.26 2.30 9.67
N ALA A 24 5.48 2.10 10.14
CA ALA A 24 5.88 0.87 10.82
C ALA A 24 5.38 0.79 12.27
N ASN A 25 5.44 1.89 13.04
CA ASN A 25 5.10 1.88 14.46
C ASN A 25 3.67 1.40 14.74
N PRO A 26 2.62 1.86 14.01
CA PRO A 26 1.28 1.35 14.22
C PRO A 26 1.16 -0.16 14.01
N LEU A 27 1.94 -0.72 13.07
CA LEU A 27 1.94 -2.15 12.79
C LEU A 27 2.70 -2.94 13.86
N GLN A 28 3.79 -2.39 14.39
CA GLN A 28 4.52 -2.99 15.50
C GLN A 28 3.72 -2.95 16.80
N GLU A 29 3.17 -1.79 17.17
CA GLU A 29 2.44 -1.59 18.41
C GLU A 29 1.12 -2.37 18.45
N VAL A 30 0.38 -2.41 17.34
CA VAL A 30 -0.95 -3.05 17.30
C VAL A 30 -0.85 -4.55 16.97
N LEU A 31 0.08 -4.95 16.10
CA LEU A 31 0.12 -6.31 15.56
C LEU A 31 1.41 -7.08 15.86
N GLY A 32 2.41 -6.47 16.49
CA GLY A 32 3.71 -7.10 16.73
C GLY A 32 4.34 -7.56 15.41
N ILE A 33 4.23 -6.75 14.36
CA ILE A 33 4.91 -7.00 13.08
C ILE A 33 6.28 -6.32 13.18
N GLU A 34 7.33 -7.07 12.83
CA GLU A 34 8.70 -6.55 12.81
C GLU A 34 8.90 -5.64 11.59
N PHE A 35 9.65 -4.55 11.78
CA PHE A 35 10.00 -3.59 10.73
C PHE A 35 11.49 -3.23 10.78
N PRO A 36 12.10 -2.85 9.63
CA PRO A 36 11.48 -2.78 8.31
C PRO A 36 11.17 -4.19 7.75
N ILE A 37 10.16 -4.29 6.88
CA ILE A 37 9.99 -5.51 6.06
C ILE A 37 11.18 -5.56 5.10
N THR A 38 11.89 -6.67 5.11
CA THR A 38 13.10 -6.91 4.31
C THR A 38 12.99 -8.13 3.39
N THR A 39 11.97 -8.97 3.60
CA THR A 39 11.75 -10.17 2.77
C THR A 39 10.32 -10.29 2.26
N ILE A 40 10.15 -11.06 1.19
CA ILE A 40 8.83 -11.41 0.64
C ILE A 40 8.00 -12.18 1.69
N GLU A 41 8.61 -13.11 2.41
CA GLU A 41 7.94 -13.92 3.43
C GLU A 41 7.43 -13.05 4.59
N GLU A 42 8.23 -12.10 5.06
CA GLU A 42 7.80 -11.11 6.07
C GLU A 42 6.58 -10.31 5.59
N CYS A 43 6.58 -9.90 4.32
CA CYS A 43 5.46 -9.17 3.73
C CYS A 43 4.17 -10.01 3.72
N GLU A 44 4.26 -11.30 3.39
CA GLU A 44 3.11 -12.22 3.35
C GLU A 44 2.57 -12.48 4.76
N ASN A 45 3.47 -12.75 5.71
CA ASN A 45 3.12 -12.95 7.11
C ASN A 45 2.49 -11.70 7.74
N ALA A 46 3.04 -10.52 7.46
CA ALA A 46 2.47 -9.24 7.87
C ALA A 46 1.06 -9.05 7.31
N PHE A 47 0.84 -9.34 6.02
CA PHE A 47 -0.48 -9.23 5.42
C PHE A 47 -1.51 -10.16 6.05
N MET A 48 -1.13 -11.41 6.37
CA MET A 48 -2.03 -12.34 7.05
C MET A 48 -2.48 -11.81 8.42
N LYS A 49 -1.54 -11.24 9.21
CA LYS A 49 -1.86 -10.59 10.49
C LYS A 49 -2.79 -9.39 10.30
N VAL A 50 -2.50 -8.53 9.33
CA VAL A 50 -3.32 -7.35 8.99
C VAL A 50 -4.72 -7.76 8.54
N GLN A 51 -4.86 -8.73 7.64
CA GLN A 51 -6.17 -9.22 7.20
C GLN A 51 -6.99 -9.77 8.36
N LYS A 52 -6.38 -10.57 9.24
CA LYS A 52 -7.05 -11.10 10.42
C LYS A 52 -7.54 -9.97 11.33
N PHE A 53 -6.71 -8.95 11.56
CA PHE A 53 -7.07 -7.78 12.34
C PHE A 53 -8.24 -6.99 11.71
N VAL A 54 -8.14 -6.68 10.42
CA VAL A 54 -9.15 -5.88 9.70
C VAL A 54 -10.50 -6.60 9.59
N ARG A 55 -10.50 -7.93 9.50
CA ARG A 55 -11.75 -8.73 9.55
C ARG A 55 -12.37 -8.78 10.93
N THR A 56 -11.57 -8.56 11.97
CA THR A 56 -12.04 -8.61 13.36
C THR A 56 -12.80 -7.32 13.69
N LYS A 57 -14.08 -7.45 14.01
CA LYS A 57 -14.97 -6.31 14.31
C LYS A 57 -14.75 -5.65 15.68
N LYS A 58 -13.66 -5.99 16.39
CA LYS A 58 -13.34 -5.52 17.73
C LYS A 58 -12.88 -4.05 17.79
N HIS A 59 -12.30 -3.54 16.71
CA HIS A 59 -11.82 -2.16 16.63
C HIS A 59 -12.69 -1.32 15.70
N GLU A 60 -12.62 0.01 15.85
CA GLU A 60 -13.35 0.91 14.98
C GLU A 60 -12.84 0.85 13.53
N VAL A 61 -13.69 1.21 12.57
CA VAL A 61 -13.34 1.26 11.14
C VAL A 61 -12.08 2.09 10.88
N PRO A 62 -11.91 3.31 11.44
CA PRO A 62 -10.73 4.14 11.16
C PRO A 62 -9.41 3.49 11.59
N ILE A 63 -9.40 2.75 12.70
CA ILE A 63 -8.19 2.06 13.19
C ILE A 63 -7.82 0.93 12.23
N ARG A 64 -8.79 0.15 11.78
CA ARG A 64 -8.56 -0.94 10.82
C ARG A 64 -8.08 -0.42 9.48
N GLU A 65 -8.65 0.69 9.02
CA GLU A 65 -8.22 1.40 7.82
C GLU A 65 -6.78 1.93 7.98
N ALA A 66 -6.44 2.55 9.10
CA ALA A 66 -5.08 3.02 9.38
C ALA A 66 -4.05 1.90 9.29
N ILE A 67 -4.33 0.75 9.92
CA ILE A 67 -3.44 -0.42 9.90
C ILE A 67 -3.25 -0.98 8.49
N MET A 68 -4.31 -1.06 7.68
CA MET A 68 -4.21 -1.50 6.30
C MET A 68 -3.39 -0.53 5.43
N CYS A 69 -3.62 0.78 5.59
CA CYS A 69 -2.83 1.84 4.96
C CYS A 69 -1.34 1.74 5.29
N CYS A 70 -1.03 1.61 6.59
CA CYS A 70 0.34 1.49 7.07
C CYS A 70 1.04 0.29 6.44
N PHE A 71 0.36 -0.86 6.37
CA PHE A 71 0.91 -2.05 5.72
C PHE A 71 1.17 -1.82 4.23
N ALA A 72 0.22 -1.23 3.51
CA ALA A 72 0.37 -0.93 2.09
C ALA A 72 1.57 0.00 1.82
N LEU A 73 1.76 1.04 2.65
CA LEU A 73 2.90 1.94 2.57
C LEU A 73 4.22 1.22 2.86
N SER A 74 4.27 0.39 3.91
CA SER A 74 5.51 -0.34 4.23
C SER A 74 5.87 -1.36 3.16
N ALA A 75 4.90 -2.08 2.61
CA ALA A 75 5.15 -3.05 1.56
C ALA A 75 5.60 -2.37 0.26
N LEU A 76 5.04 -1.20 -0.08
CA LEU A 76 5.52 -0.41 -1.21
C LEU A 76 6.92 0.14 -1.00
N HIS A 77 7.25 0.58 0.21
CA HIS A 77 8.60 1.01 0.53
C HIS A 77 9.59 -0.13 0.30
N TYR A 78 9.27 -1.35 0.78
CA TYR A 78 10.07 -2.53 0.49
C TYR A 78 10.20 -2.81 -1.01
N PHE A 79 9.08 -3.01 -1.72
CA PHE A 79 9.14 -3.41 -3.14
C PHE A 79 9.75 -2.36 -4.05
N VAL A 80 9.37 -1.09 -3.89
CA VAL A 80 9.74 -0.06 -4.86
C VAL A 80 11.02 0.67 -4.48
N ILE A 81 11.24 0.95 -3.19
CA ILE A 81 12.43 1.69 -2.76
C ILE A 81 13.59 0.74 -2.50
N GLN A 82 13.39 -0.35 -1.75
CA GLN A 82 14.49 -1.25 -1.41
C GLN A 82 14.79 -2.22 -2.55
N GLU A 83 13.77 -2.93 -3.04
CA GLU A 83 13.92 -3.93 -4.11
C GLU A 83 13.88 -3.33 -5.53
N GLN A 84 13.60 -2.02 -5.63
CA GLN A 84 13.63 -1.27 -6.89
C GLN A 84 12.64 -1.76 -7.95
N TYR A 85 11.54 -2.41 -7.56
CA TYR A 85 10.48 -2.86 -8.47
C TYR A 85 9.83 -1.66 -9.13
N LYS A 86 9.32 -1.83 -10.35
CA LYS A 86 8.63 -0.74 -11.04
C LYS A 86 7.23 -0.55 -10.46
N PHE A 87 6.82 0.70 -10.30
CA PHE A 87 5.47 1.07 -9.91
C PHE A 87 4.78 1.84 -11.04
N GLU A 88 3.59 1.42 -11.42
CA GLU A 88 2.81 2.02 -12.49
C GLU A 88 1.36 2.24 -12.08
N ILE A 89 0.71 3.22 -12.70
CA ILE A 89 -0.75 3.32 -12.67
C ILE A 89 -1.30 2.83 -14.00
N GLN A 90 -2.15 1.81 -13.92
CA GLN A 90 -2.85 1.27 -15.09
C GLN A 90 -4.33 1.58 -14.97
N SER A 91 -4.89 2.27 -15.96
CA SER A 91 -6.35 2.41 -16.08
C SER A 91 -6.97 1.05 -16.40
N ARG A 92 -7.88 0.58 -15.55
CA ARG A 92 -8.72 -0.60 -15.83
C ARG A 92 -10.18 -0.23 -15.90
N VAL A 93 -10.88 -0.81 -16.87
CA VAL A 93 -12.35 -0.75 -16.93
C VAL A 93 -12.90 -1.78 -15.95
N ILE A 94 -13.64 -1.31 -14.94
CA ILE A 94 -14.35 -2.17 -13.97
C ILE A 94 -15.81 -1.75 -13.99
N GLY A 95 -16.68 -2.63 -14.52
CA GLY A 95 -18.08 -2.29 -14.79
C GLY A 95 -18.20 -1.18 -15.84
N ILE A 96 -18.91 -0.10 -15.50
CA ILE A 96 -19.18 1.05 -16.39
C ILE A 96 -18.15 2.18 -16.28
N GLY A 97 -17.11 2.04 -15.45
CA GLY A 97 -16.13 3.10 -15.19
C GLY A 97 -14.69 2.67 -15.45
N LYS A 98 -13.82 3.65 -15.76
CA LYS A 98 -12.36 3.49 -15.71
C LYS A 98 -11.87 3.83 -14.31
N ILE A 99 -11.02 2.97 -13.74
CA ILE A 99 -10.39 3.19 -12.44
C ILE A 99 -8.88 3.01 -12.58
N ASN A 100 -8.12 4.02 -12.12
CA ASN A 100 -6.66 4.05 -12.19
C ASN A 100 -6.02 3.21 -11.10
N MET A 101 -5.27 2.16 -11.47
CA MET A 101 -4.80 1.13 -10.54
C MET A 101 -3.31 1.12 -10.27
N PRO A 102 -2.85 1.12 -9.00
CA PRO A 102 -1.44 0.94 -8.72
C PRO A 102 -1.02 -0.51 -8.97
N PHE A 103 0.05 -0.69 -9.73
CA PHE A 103 0.65 -1.97 -10.06
C PHE A 103 2.14 -1.96 -9.69
N ILE A 104 2.56 -3.01 -8.97
CA ILE A 104 3.96 -3.30 -8.70
C ILE A 104 4.38 -4.37 -9.71
N ILE A 105 5.45 -4.09 -10.45
CA ILE A 105 5.97 -4.94 -11.52
C ILE A 105 7.37 -5.41 -11.10
N SER A 106 7.49 -6.73 -10.86
CA SER A 106 8.76 -7.35 -10.52
C SER A 106 9.76 -7.29 -11.68
N LYS A 107 11.05 -7.16 -11.36
CA LYS A 107 12.15 -7.20 -12.34
C LYS A 107 12.40 -8.61 -12.88
N ASP A 108 12.15 -9.65 -12.08
CA ASP A 108 12.43 -11.02 -12.51
C ASP A 108 11.22 -11.57 -13.28
N ILE A 109 11.44 -11.90 -14.56
CA ILE A 109 10.45 -12.50 -15.45
C ILE A 109 9.97 -13.86 -14.89
N ARG A 110 10.75 -14.53 -14.03
CA ARG A 110 10.33 -15.75 -13.32
C ARG A 110 9.31 -15.47 -12.20
N HIS A 111 9.32 -14.25 -11.65
CA HIS A 111 8.26 -13.71 -10.79
C HIS A 111 7.13 -13.02 -11.60
N LYS A 112 6.99 -13.32 -12.91
CA LYS A 112 5.71 -13.10 -13.63
C LYS A 112 4.54 -13.84 -12.97
N GLN A 113 4.82 -14.79 -12.08
CA GLN A 113 3.83 -15.33 -11.18
C GLN A 113 3.55 -14.33 -10.05
N LYS A 114 2.28 -13.95 -9.93
CA LYS A 114 1.66 -13.30 -8.77
C LYS A 114 2.30 -13.79 -7.46
N SER A 115 3.35 -13.15 -6.95
CA SER A 115 3.75 -13.42 -5.57
C SER A 115 2.56 -13.01 -4.71
N SER A 116 2.27 -13.83 -3.69
CA SER A 116 1.13 -13.53 -2.83
C SER A 116 1.37 -12.20 -2.09
N ALA A 117 2.64 -11.83 -1.87
CA ALA A 117 3.08 -10.53 -1.37
C ALA A 117 2.73 -9.32 -2.26
N ILE A 118 3.00 -9.39 -3.58
CA ILE A 118 2.62 -8.30 -4.51
C ILE A 118 1.10 -8.19 -4.55
N SER A 119 0.41 -9.33 -4.60
CA SER A 119 -1.05 -9.37 -4.62
C SER A 119 -1.66 -8.85 -3.31
N ALA A 120 -1.05 -9.17 -2.18
CA ALA A 120 -1.39 -8.68 -0.85
C ALA A 120 -1.24 -7.16 -0.77
N THR A 121 -0.10 -6.64 -1.23
CA THR A 121 0.17 -5.21 -1.29
C THR A 121 -0.85 -4.51 -2.17
N HIS A 122 -1.14 -5.07 -3.35
CA HIS A 122 -2.18 -4.55 -4.24
C HIS A 122 -3.53 -4.51 -3.54
N ASN A 123 -3.99 -5.61 -2.94
CA ASN A 123 -5.26 -5.66 -2.22
C ASN A 123 -5.33 -4.64 -1.08
N ALA A 124 -4.23 -4.42 -0.36
CA ALA A 124 -4.16 -3.42 0.69
C ALA A 124 -4.36 -2.00 0.12
N MET A 125 -3.70 -1.67 -0.99
CA MET A 125 -3.89 -0.39 -1.69
C MET A 125 -5.32 -0.20 -2.23
N LEU A 126 -5.98 -1.28 -2.67
CA LEU A 126 -7.35 -1.23 -3.22
C LEU A 126 -8.44 -1.17 -2.16
N SER A 127 -8.17 -1.68 -0.96
CA SER A 127 -9.16 -1.78 0.11
C SER A 127 -9.64 -0.42 0.62
N HIS A 128 -8.96 0.67 0.26
CA HIS A 128 -9.35 2.03 0.61
C HIS A 128 -10.37 2.63 -0.34
N SER A 129 -11.42 3.20 0.25
CA SER A 129 -12.56 3.83 -0.43
C SER A 129 -12.21 5.02 -1.32
N LYS A 130 -10.96 5.50 -1.31
CA LYS A 130 -10.46 6.59 -2.16
C LYS A 130 -9.02 6.32 -2.60
N ARG A 131 -8.88 5.38 -3.52
CA ARG A 131 -7.66 5.02 -4.24
C ARG A 131 -6.73 6.18 -4.61
N ASP A 132 -7.30 7.31 -5.02
CA ASP A 132 -6.56 8.52 -5.41
C ASP A 132 -5.75 9.12 -4.26
N SER A 133 -6.26 9.03 -3.01
CA SER A 133 -5.52 9.45 -1.83
C SER A 133 -4.24 8.65 -1.71
N PHE A 134 -4.35 7.32 -1.75
CA PHE A 134 -3.21 6.42 -1.60
C PHE A 134 -2.12 6.69 -2.66
N ILE A 135 -2.51 6.80 -3.93
CA ILE A 135 -1.62 7.11 -5.05
C ILE A 135 -0.86 8.42 -4.81
N LYS A 136 -1.57 9.48 -4.41
CA LYS A 136 -0.94 10.78 -4.10
C LYS A 136 0.07 10.66 -2.96
N PHE A 137 -0.25 9.88 -1.92
CA PHE A 137 0.63 9.70 -0.78
C PHE A 137 1.86 8.85 -1.09
N TYR A 138 1.72 7.79 -1.89
CA TYR A 138 2.87 7.06 -2.40
C TYR A 138 3.83 7.98 -3.16
N TRP A 139 3.31 8.84 -4.06
CA TRP A 139 4.15 9.79 -4.77
C TRP A 139 4.90 10.72 -3.81
N TYR A 140 4.23 11.24 -2.77
CA TYR A 140 4.88 12.05 -1.75
C TYR A 140 5.97 11.31 -0.95
N MET A 141 5.86 9.99 -0.80
CA MET A 141 6.84 9.17 -0.10
C MET A 141 8.11 8.96 -0.93
N THR A 142 7.94 8.67 -2.22
CA THR A 142 9.03 8.17 -3.05
C THR A 142 9.68 9.25 -3.93
N ASP A 143 9.04 10.40 -4.08
CA ASP A 143 9.33 11.39 -5.13
C ASP A 143 9.31 10.78 -6.55
N ILE A 144 8.84 9.54 -6.70
CA ILE A 144 8.68 8.84 -7.97
C ILE A 144 7.23 9.05 -8.41
N PRO A 145 6.98 9.88 -9.45
CA PRO A 145 5.64 10.02 -9.97
C PRO A 145 5.19 8.67 -10.54
N PRO A 146 3.95 8.24 -10.26
CA PRO A 146 3.42 7.07 -10.93
C PRO A 146 3.37 7.33 -12.43
N VAL A 147 3.88 6.38 -13.22
CA VAL A 147 3.74 6.46 -14.68
C VAL A 147 2.32 6.02 -15.03
N GLU A 148 1.51 6.94 -15.57
CA GLU A 148 0.24 6.58 -16.19
C GLU A 148 0.53 5.89 -17.53
N GLN A 149 0.07 4.64 -17.67
CA GLN A 149 -0.05 4.04 -18.98
C GLN A 149 -1.43 4.39 -19.54
N ASP A 150 -1.44 5.27 -20.54
CA ASP A 150 -2.63 5.62 -21.29
C ASP A 150 -2.99 4.45 -22.21
N PHE A 151 -3.95 3.61 -21.79
CA PHE A 151 -4.47 2.51 -22.61
C PHE A 151 -5.57 2.99 -23.56
N THR A 152 -5.43 4.18 -24.15
CA THR A 152 -6.18 4.56 -25.35
C THR A 152 -5.56 3.86 -26.56
N ARG A 153 -5.86 2.57 -26.71
CA ARG A 153 -5.76 1.83 -27.97
C ARG A 153 -6.93 0.88 -28.09
#